data_AF-A0A6L9FKG7-F1
#
_entry.id   AF-A0A6L9FKG7-F1
#
_cell.length_a   1.000
_cell.length_b   1.000
_cell.length_c   1.000
_cell.angle_alpha   90.00
_cell.angle_beta   90.00
_cell.angle_gamma   90.00
#
_symmetry.space_group_name_H-M   'P 1'
#
loop_
_entity.id
_entity.type
_entity.pdbx_description
1 polymer ?
#
loop_
_entity_poly.entity_id
_entity_poly.type
_entity_poly.pdbx_seq_one_letter_code
_entity_poly.pdbx_strand_id
1 'polypeptide(L)' 'MAATIDTQYGKVTTSEPYFSRQLLCQVRNLTLVKPENESNGWGISRECPAEITITPEFLNMFARDAAAIM' A
#
# COMPACT_ATOMS: atom_id res chain seq x y z
N MET A 1 -2.76 -12.47 6.42
CA MET A 1 -3.14 -11.35 7.32
C MET A 1 -2.85 -10.03 6.64
N ALA A 2 -3.89 -9.34 6.20
CA ALA A 2 -3.82 -7.98 5.71
C ALA A 2 -3.51 -7.04 6.89
N ALA A 3 -2.37 -6.33 6.85
CA ALA A 3 -2.01 -5.34 7.85
C ALA A 3 -2.50 -3.96 7.40
N THR A 4 -3.17 -3.25 8.30
CA THR A 4 -3.61 -1.87 8.08
C THR A 4 -2.83 -0.96 9.01
N ILE A 5 -2.23 0.09 8.46
CA ILE A 5 -1.55 1.10 9.27
C ILE A 5 -2.13 2.47 8.98
N ASP A 6 -2.32 3.25 10.03
CA ASP A 6 -2.68 4.65 9.91
C ASP A 6 -1.38 5.47 9.90
N THR A 7 -1.14 6.16 8.79
CA THR A 7 0.01 7.06 8.63
C THR A 7 -0.47 8.51 8.67
N GLN A 8 0.46 9.44 8.89
CA GLN A 8 0.16 10.88 8.84
C GLN A 8 -0.39 11.37 7.49
N TYR A 9 -0.25 10.57 6.42
CA TYR A 9 -0.73 10.89 5.07
C TYR A 9 -2.06 10.21 4.73
N GLY A 10 -2.54 9.31 5.60
CA GLY A 10 -3.73 8.51 5.38
C GLY A 10 -3.56 7.05 5.74
N LYS A 11 -4.54 6.24 5.38
CA LYS A 11 -4.61 4.84 5.74
C LYS A 11 -3.95 3.98 4.69
N VAL A 12 -2.95 3.21 5.08
CA VAL A 12 -2.30 2.23 4.21
C VAL A 12 -2.81 0.84 4.53
N THR A 13 -3.43 0.20 3.55
CA THR A 13 -3.91 -1.18 3.62
C THR A 13 -2.98 -2.08 2.84
N THR A 14 -2.55 -3.18 3.44
CA THR A 14 -1.77 -4.21 2.76
C THR A 14 -2.64 -5.43 2.49
N SER A 15 -2.70 -5.89 1.25
CA SER A 15 -3.42 -7.10 0.88
C SER A 15 -2.61 -8.35 1.21
N GLU A 16 -3.30 -9.49 1.29
CA GLU A 16 -2.64 -10.79 1.38
C GLU A 16 -1.76 -11.05 0.16
N PRO A 17 -0.66 -11.82 0.31
CA PRO A 17 0.19 -12.14 -0.82
C PRO A 17 -0.57 -12.92 -1.88
N TYR A 18 -0.53 -12.44 -3.12
CA TYR A 18 -1.08 -13.11 -4.29
C TYR A 18 -0.01 -13.26 -5.36
N PHE A 19 -0.21 -14.20 -6.28
CA PHE A 19 0.71 -14.40 -7.38
C PHE A 19 0.43 -13.35 -8.48
N SER A 20 1.37 -12.43 -8.71
CA SER A 20 1.28 -11.50 -9.84
C SER A 20 1.80 -12.18 -11.10
N ARG A 21 0.93 -12.26 -12.12
CA ARG A 21 1.33 -12.75 -13.44
C ARG A 21 2.26 -11.79 -14.18
N GLN A 22 2.24 -10.51 -13.83
CA GLN A 22 3.08 -9.49 -14.45
C GLN A 22 4.53 -9.60 -13.96
N LEU A 23 4.71 -9.78 -12.66
CA LEU A 23 6.03 -9.89 -12.02
C LEU A 23 6.51 -11.35 -11.88
N LEU A 24 5.65 -12.32 -12.23
CA LEU A 24 5.89 -13.76 -12.13
C LEU A 24 6.35 -14.22 -10.73
N CYS A 25 5.92 -13.50 -9.70
CA CYS A 25 6.28 -13.76 -8.31
C CYS A 25 5.09 -13.51 -7.37
N GLN A 26 5.23 -13.93 -6.11
CA GLN A 26 4.28 -13.55 -5.07
C GLN A 26 4.49 -12.08 -4.71
N VAL A 27 3.41 -11.31 -4.73
CA VAL A 27 3.40 -9.88 -4.39
C VAL A 27 2.31 -9.60 -3.38
N ARG A 28 2.43 -8.48 -2.68
CA ARG A 28 1.41 -7.88 -1.82
C ARG A 28 1.04 -6.53 -2.43
N ASN A 29 -0.24 -6.21 -2.42
CA ASN A 29 -0.69 -4.88 -2.84
C ASN A 29 -0.68 -3.94 -1.63
N LEU A 30 -0.11 -2.76 -1.82
CA LEU A 30 -0.08 -1.66 -0.87
C LEU A 30 -0.98 -0.56 -1.40
N THR A 31 -2.05 -0.26 -0.68
CA THR A 31 -3.00 0.78 -1.09
C THR A 31 -3.01 1.88 -0.05
N LEU A 32 -2.71 3.12 -0.45
CA LEU A 32 -2.89 4.32 0.34
C LEU A 32 -4.24 4.96 -0.01
N VAL A 33 -5.07 5.19 0.99
CA VAL A 33 -6.30 5.99 0.90
C VAL A 33 -6.14 7.20 1.81
N LYS A 34 -6.18 8.41 1.23
CA LYS A 34 -6.23 9.66 2.00
C LYS A 34 -7.59 9.75 2.71
N PRO A 35 -7.66 10.33 3.92
CA PRO A 35 -8.93 10.48 4.64
C PRO A 35 -9.95 11.30 3.85
N GLU A 36 -9.47 12.29 3.08
CA GLU A 36 -10.30 13.13 2.20
C GLU A 36 -10.96 12.32 1.07
N ASN A 37 -10.33 11.22 0.65
CA ASN A 37 -10.79 10.40 -0.47
C ASN A 37 -11.43 9.08 -0.02
N GLU A 38 -11.54 8.84 1.28
CA GLU A 38 -12.20 7.66 1.83
C GLU A 38 -13.67 7.57 1.34
N SER A 39 -14.36 8.71 1.26
CA SER A 39 -15.74 8.77 0.76
C SER A 39 -15.85 8.62 -0.77
N ASN A 40 -14.76 8.85 -1.52
CA ASN A 40 -14.72 8.74 -2.98
C ASN A 40 -14.12 7.41 -3.45
N GLY A 41 -13.56 6.60 -2.53
CA GLY A 41 -12.87 5.35 -2.85
C GLY A 41 -11.58 5.51 -3.66
N TRP A 42 -11.02 6.73 -3.70
CA TRP A 42 -9.81 7.02 -4.47
C TRP A 42 -8.56 6.75 -3.63
N GLY A 43 -7.67 5.92 -4.14
CA GLY A 43 -6.41 5.59 -3.47
C GLY A 43 -5.35 5.14 -4.46
N ILE A 44 -4.10 5.27 -4.07
CA ILE A 44 -2.95 4.82 -4.85
C ILE A 44 -2.59 3.41 -4.42
N SER A 45 -2.53 2.49 -5.37
CA SER A 45 -2.14 1.10 -5.14
C SER A 45 -0.79 0.80 -5.79
N ARG A 46 0.04 0.01 -5.11
CA ARG A 46 1.36 -0.41 -5.59
C ARG A 46 1.64 -1.85 -5.20
N GLU A 47 2.07 -2.64 -6.18
CA GLU A 47 2.53 -4.01 -5.93
C GLU A 47 3.95 -4.02 -5.36
N CYS A 48 4.18 -4.85 -4.35
CA CYS A 48 5.49 -5.10 -3.76
C CYS A 48 5.75 -6.60 -3.63
N PRO A 49 6.94 -7.13 -3.94
CA PRO A 49 7.23 -8.56 -3.78
C PRO A 49 6.99 -9.03 -2.35
N ALA A 50 6.33 -10.17 -2.18
CA ALA A 50 5.95 -10.70 -0.87
C ALA A 50 7.15 -11.16 -0.02
N GLU A 51 8.31 -11.34 -0.64
CA GLU A 51 9.58 -11.66 0.01
C GLU A 51 10.19 -10.47 0.74
N ILE A 52 9.80 -9.23 0.41
CA ILE A 52 10.34 -8.05 1.11
C ILE A 52 9.70 -7.91 2.49
N THR A 53 10.52 -7.56 3.48
CA THR A 53 10.00 -7.23 4.80
C THR A 53 9.35 -5.85 4.75
N ILE A 54 8.03 -5.81 4.89
CA ILE A 54 7.28 -4.56 4.96
C ILE A 54 7.44 -3.99 6.37
N THR A 55 8.35 -3.03 6.52
CA THR A 55 8.55 -2.29 7.76
C THR A 55 7.62 -1.07 7.84
N PRO A 56 7.33 -0.56 9.05
CA PRO A 56 6.57 0.69 9.20
C PRO A 56 7.22 1.88 8.49
N GLU A 57 8.56 1.91 8.44
CA GLU A 57 9.32 2.94 7.73
C GLU A 57 9.08 2.88 6.21
N PHE A 58 9.07 1.67 5.63
CA PHE A 58 8.76 1.47 4.23
C PHE A 58 7.34 1.92 3.89
N LEU A 59 6.38 1.59 4.75
CA LEU A 59 4.98 2.00 4.57
C LEU A 59 4.82 3.53 4.71
N ASN A 60 5.55 4.17 5.63
CA ASN A 60 5.56 5.64 5.73
C ASN A 60 6.19 6.30 4.50
N MET A 61 7.27 5.73 3.96
CA MET A 61 7.89 6.21 2.73
C MET A 61 6.94 6.07 1.54
N PHE A 62 6.29 4.91 1.40
CA PHE A 62 5.23 4.70 0.41
C PHE A 62 4.08 5.69 0.58
N ALA A 63 3.58 5.88 1.80
CA ALA A 63 2.49 6.79 2.09
C ALA A 63 2.84 8.25 1.71
N ARG A 64 4.06 8.68 2.01
CA ARG A 64 4.57 10.01 1.62
C ARG A 64 4.62 10.17 0.11
N ASP A 65 5.17 9.18 -0.60
CA ASP A 65 5.35 9.22 -2.05
C ASP A 65 4.00 9.19 -2.77
N ALA A 66 3.12 8.27 -2.38
CA ALA A 66 1.76 8.17 -2.91
C ALA A 66 0.91 9.43 -2.60
N ALA A 67 1.11 10.05 -1.44
CA ALA A 67 0.43 11.30 -1.10
C ALA A 67 0.94 12.52 -1.88
N ALA A 68 2.14 12.48 -2.44
CA ALA A 68 2.68 13.55 -3.29
C ALA A 68 2.22 13.44 -4.75
N ILE A 69 1.87 12.24 -5.21
CA ILE A 69 1.36 11.97 -6.57
C ILE A 69 -0.13 12.30 -6.69
N MET A 70 -0.84 12.28 -5.56
CA MET A 70 -2.29 12.43 -5.43
C MET A 70 -2.66 13.82 -4.92
#